data_AF-A0A3P7UPC5-F1
#
_entry.id   AF-A0A3P7UPC5-F1
#
_cell.length_a   1.000
_cell.length_b   1.000
_cell.length_c   1.000
_cell.angle_alpha   90.00
_cell.angle_beta   90.00
_cell.angle_gamma   90.00
#
_symmetry.space_group_name_H-M   'P 1'
#
loop_
_entity.id
_entity.type
_entity.pdbx_description
1 polymer ?
#
loop_
_entity_poly.entity_id
_entity_poly.type
_entity_poly.pdbx_seq_one_letter_code
_entity_poly.pdbx_strand_id
1 'polypeptide(L)'
;MKKAVSDAEYRAVRAILDDIDKKGLDSLDSTCTSLGSSLSRSGSMRKAVQRKLPDNVQLDLDEIRADLTAAGWERRLGGLKRFEEMCATAAKAVASDTKLIEAFIGRLNDINSKVSLEGLDTYMVSLPSLSKAYSTEANLKAVLNQLILALMSHLSSKSDEHRKTAQKCLSETIRRVDPASLSPAIAAATRKANIKQKPFMLNLFNRLNVMLYPTKPKQVEVVALPILWECLKTGVADSEIKKALTEFAKGLVDLMGERVLLDQASMELDPSRRRLLESLIR
;
A
#
# COMPACT_ATOMS: atom_id res chain seq x y z
N MET A 1 -47.16 -15.92 8.14
CA MET A 1 -47.50 -16.83 7.02
C MET A 1 -46.23 -17.22 6.29
N LYS A 2 -45.79 -18.49 6.36
CA LYS A 2 -44.63 -18.98 5.60
C LYS A 2 -45.12 -19.33 4.19
N LYS A 3 -44.62 -18.66 3.15
CA LYS A 3 -44.92 -19.00 1.75
C LYS A 3 -44.35 -20.39 1.46
N ALA A 4 -45.22 -21.34 1.12
CA ALA A 4 -44.82 -22.65 0.64
C ALA A 4 -44.23 -22.47 -0.77
N VAL A 5 -43.01 -22.98 -0.96
CA VAL A 5 -42.33 -23.02 -2.27
C VAL A 5 -43.14 -23.94 -3.17
N SER A 6 -43.41 -23.50 -4.39
CA SER A 6 -44.21 -24.25 -5.37
C SER A 6 -43.41 -25.40 -5.98
N ASP A 7 -44.10 -26.47 -6.39
CA ASP A 7 -43.50 -27.63 -7.07
C ASP A 7 -42.73 -27.29 -8.35
N ALA A 8 -43.02 -26.13 -8.96
CA ALA A 8 -42.31 -25.62 -10.12
C ALA A 8 -40.92 -25.08 -9.73
N GLU A 9 -40.83 -24.36 -8.60
CA GLU A 9 -39.57 -23.85 -8.06
C GLU A 9 -38.67 -24.99 -7.58
N TYR A 10 -39.25 -26.04 -6.99
CA TYR A 10 -38.49 -27.22 -6.56
C TYR A 10 -37.88 -27.98 -7.74
N ARG A 11 -38.63 -28.12 -8.84
CA ARG A 11 -38.13 -28.74 -10.08
C ARG A 11 -37.05 -27.91 -10.77
N ALA A 12 -37.20 -26.58 -10.78
CA ALA A 12 -36.19 -25.69 -11.33
C ALA A 12 -34.86 -25.78 -10.57
N VAL A 13 -34.92 -25.81 -9.23
CA VAL A 13 -33.71 -25.97 -8.40
C VAL A 13 -33.07 -27.34 -8.60
N ARG A 14 -33.87 -28.41 -8.72
CA ARG A 14 -33.37 -29.76 -8.99
C ARG A 14 -32.62 -29.83 -10.33
N ALA A 15 -33.18 -29.23 -11.38
CA ALA A 15 -32.55 -29.20 -12.70
C ALA A 15 -31.21 -28.43 -12.70
N ILE A 16 -31.12 -27.34 -11.92
CA ILE A 16 -29.87 -26.57 -11.76
C ILE A 16 -28.81 -27.40 -11.03
N LEU A 17 -29.20 -28.12 -9.98
CA LEU A 17 -28.28 -28.98 -9.22
C LEU A 17 -27.76 -30.15 -10.08
N ASP A 18 -28.63 -30.77 -10.89
CA ASP A 18 -28.23 -31.86 -11.78
C ASP A 18 -27.29 -31.38 -12.91
N ASP A 19 -27.40 -30.12 -13.35
CA ASP A 19 -26.50 -29.52 -14.37
C ASP A 19 -25.13 -29.14 -13.78
N ILE A 20 -25.07 -28.81 -12.49
CA ILE A 20 -23.82 -28.57 -11.74
C ILE A 20 -23.08 -29.90 -11.53
N ASP A 21 -23.79 -30.97 -11.19
CA ASP A 21 -23.20 -32.29 -10.95
C ASP A 21 -22.64 -32.91 -12.24
N LYS A 22 -23.29 -32.65 -13.39
CA LYS A 22 -22.81 -33.07 -14.71
C LYS A 22 -21.56 -32.34 -15.21
N LYS A 23 -21.28 -31.12 -14.73
CA LYS A 23 -20.21 -30.27 -15.28
C LYS A 23 -18.87 -30.36 -14.53
N GLY A 24 -18.83 -31.00 -13.35
CA GLY A 24 -17.59 -31.15 -12.58
C GLY A 24 -17.07 -29.82 -12.03
N LEU A 25 -16.44 -29.86 -10.86
CA LEU A 25 -16.05 -28.68 -10.06
C LEU A 25 -14.81 -27.93 -10.60
N ASP A 26 -14.35 -28.20 -11.83
CA ASP A 26 -13.08 -27.68 -12.37
C ASP A 26 -13.26 -26.62 -13.47
N SER A 27 -14.45 -26.04 -13.63
CA SER A 27 -14.68 -24.96 -14.61
C SER A 27 -15.59 -23.85 -14.07
N LEU A 28 -15.07 -23.07 -13.13
CA LEU A 28 -15.78 -21.92 -12.54
C LEU A 28 -15.12 -20.55 -12.77
N ASP A 29 -14.33 -20.39 -13.84
CA ASP A 29 -13.70 -19.10 -14.16
C ASP A 29 -14.24 -18.41 -15.41
N SER A 30 -15.39 -18.84 -15.92
CA SER A 30 -15.99 -18.23 -17.12
C SER A 30 -17.49 -18.45 -17.18
N THR A 31 -18.28 -17.69 -16.42
CA THR A 31 -19.62 -17.19 -16.83
C THR A 31 -20.13 -16.17 -15.80
N CYS A 32 -19.65 -14.92 -15.91
CA CYS A 32 -20.34 -13.75 -15.34
C CYS A 32 -20.27 -12.60 -16.34
N THR A 33 -20.73 -12.87 -17.57
CA THR A 33 -21.04 -11.85 -18.56
C THR A 33 -22.40 -12.18 -19.13
N SER A 34 -23.23 -11.15 -19.32
CA SER A 34 -24.54 -11.15 -19.98
C SER A 34 -25.79 -11.52 -19.17
N LEU A 35 -26.06 -10.79 -18.08
CA LEU A 35 -27.44 -10.39 -17.72
C LEU A 35 -27.43 -8.95 -17.19
N GLY A 36 -27.39 -8.01 -18.13
CA GLY A 36 -27.38 -6.57 -17.85
C GLY A 36 -27.55 -5.72 -19.11
N SER A 37 -28.30 -6.22 -20.09
CA SER A 37 -28.61 -5.52 -21.33
C SER A 37 -29.93 -4.78 -21.19
N SER A 38 -29.93 -3.71 -20.39
CA SER A 38 -30.91 -2.61 -20.48
C SER A 38 -30.56 -1.57 -19.42
N LEU A 39 -29.76 -0.57 -19.80
CA LEU A 39 -29.79 0.83 -19.37
C LEU A 39 -28.51 1.50 -19.92
N SER A 40 -28.61 1.93 -21.16
CA SER A 40 -27.60 2.69 -21.89
C SER A 40 -27.39 4.06 -21.24
N ARG A 41 -26.19 4.29 -20.71
CA ARG A 41 -25.62 5.63 -20.65
C ARG A 41 -24.24 5.59 -21.32
N SER A 42 -24.22 6.11 -22.54
CA SER A 42 -23.06 6.17 -23.41
C SER A 42 -21.90 6.88 -22.71
N GLY A 43 -20.90 6.09 -22.30
CA GLY A 43 -19.58 6.56 -21.91
C GLY A 43 -18.59 5.86 -22.82
N SER A 44 -18.12 6.56 -23.85
CA SER A 44 -17.07 6.08 -24.74
C SER A 44 -15.79 5.81 -23.95
N MET A 45 -15.59 4.58 -23.49
CA MET A 45 -14.29 4.11 -23.02
C MET A 45 -13.39 3.99 -24.24
N ARG A 46 -12.65 5.06 -24.55
CA ARG A 46 -11.51 4.96 -25.46
C ARG A 46 -10.54 3.97 -24.82
N LYS A 47 -10.48 2.75 -25.36
CA LYS A 47 -9.44 1.77 -25.07
C LYS A 47 -8.13 2.50 -25.35
N ALA A 48 -7.39 2.87 -24.30
CA ALA A 48 -6.11 3.54 -24.45
C ALA A 48 -5.23 2.61 -25.28
N VAL A 49 -4.90 3.02 -26.51
CA VAL A 49 -3.94 2.32 -27.34
C VAL A 49 -2.62 2.43 -26.59
N GLN A 50 -2.20 1.35 -25.92
CA GLN A 50 -0.85 1.25 -25.37
C GLN A 50 0.09 1.39 -26.56
N ARG A 51 0.75 2.55 -26.66
CA ARG A 51 1.83 2.73 -27.63
C ARG A 51 2.90 1.72 -27.26
N LYS A 52 3.15 0.76 -28.15
CA LYS A 52 4.23 -0.21 -28.01
C LYS A 52 5.53 0.55 -27.83
N LEU A 53 6.31 0.19 -26.82
CA LEU A 53 7.65 0.76 -26.63
C LEU A 53 8.54 0.38 -27.82
N PRO A 54 9.55 1.21 -28.16
CA PRO A 54 10.57 0.81 -29.12
C PRO A 54 11.20 -0.52 -28.71
N ASP A 55 11.47 -1.41 -29.68
CA ASP A 55 11.92 -2.77 -29.39
C ASP A 55 13.25 -2.78 -28.60
N ASN A 56 14.17 -1.84 -28.86
CA ASN A 56 15.42 -1.71 -28.09
C ASN A 56 15.17 -1.35 -26.62
N VAL A 57 14.25 -0.42 -26.35
CA VAL A 57 13.88 -0.05 -24.98
C VAL A 57 13.26 -1.24 -24.27
N GLN A 58 12.40 -1.99 -24.96
CA GLN A 58 11.78 -3.19 -24.38
C GLN A 58 12.84 -4.26 -24.03
N LEU A 59 13.81 -4.48 -24.90
CA LEU A 59 14.93 -5.39 -24.64
C LEU A 59 15.74 -4.95 -23.41
N ASP A 60 16.07 -3.66 -23.30
CA ASP A 60 16.80 -3.14 -22.15
C ASP A 60 16.02 -3.37 -20.83
N LEU A 61 14.70 -3.14 -20.83
CA LEU A 61 13.86 -3.39 -19.65
C LEU A 61 13.84 -4.88 -19.27
N ASP A 62 13.75 -5.78 -20.26
CA ASP A 62 13.77 -7.22 -20.03
C ASP A 62 15.13 -7.69 -19.47
N GLU A 63 16.24 -7.16 -19.98
CA GLU A 63 17.59 -7.46 -19.48
C GLU A 63 17.83 -6.93 -18.06
N ILE A 64 17.38 -5.71 -17.75
CA ILE A 64 17.44 -5.17 -16.39
C ILE A 64 16.62 -6.05 -15.46
N ARG A 65 15.42 -6.47 -15.85
CA ARG A 65 14.58 -7.37 -15.05
C ARG A 65 15.26 -8.72 -14.80
N ALA A 66 15.88 -9.30 -15.82
CA ALA A 66 16.63 -10.56 -15.70
C ALA A 66 17.79 -10.42 -14.71
N ASP A 67 18.53 -9.32 -14.75
CA ASP A 67 19.62 -9.08 -13.80
C ASP A 67 19.15 -8.78 -12.39
N LEU A 68 18.09 -7.99 -12.24
CA LEU A 68 17.48 -7.76 -10.93
C LEU A 68 17.04 -9.07 -10.30
N THR A 69 16.55 -10.05 -11.07
CA THR A 69 16.09 -11.35 -10.54
C THR A 69 17.16 -12.45 -10.51
N ALA A 70 18.39 -12.15 -10.92
CA ALA A 70 19.46 -13.14 -11.04
C ALA A 70 19.86 -13.79 -9.69
N ALA A 71 20.30 -15.04 -9.76
CA ALA A 71 20.77 -15.78 -8.58
C ALA A 71 22.05 -15.18 -7.96
N GLY A 72 22.97 -14.69 -8.80
CA GLY A 72 24.22 -14.05 -8.35
C GLY A 72 23.99 -12.61 -7.89
N TRP A 73 24.49 -12.26 -6.70
CA TRP A 73 24.28 -10.94 -6.09
C TRP A 73 24.98 -9.82 -6.87
N GLU A 74 26.10 -10.10 -7.53
CA GLU A 74 26.85 -9.18 -8.39
C GLU A 74 26.02 -8.75 -9.60
N ARG A 75 25.30 -9.70 -10.21
CA ARG A 75 24.37 -9.39 -11.32
C ARG A 75 23.22 -8.52 -10.83
N ARG A 76 22.70 -8.77 -9.63
CA ARG A 76 21.64 -7.93 -9.05
C ARG A 76 22.12 -6.50 -8.79
N LEU A 77 23.35 -6.30 -8.31
CA LEU A 77 23.96 -4.97 -8.21
C LEU A 77 24.11 -4.30 -9.59
N GLY A 78 24.54 -5.04 -10.60
CA GLY A 78 24.59 -4.55 -11.99
C GLY A 78 23.20 -4.12 -12.49
N GLY A 79 22.17 -4.92 -12.20
CA GLY A 79 20.78 -4.61 -12.51
C GLY A 79 20.27 -3.34 -11.82
N LEU A 80 20.64 -3.10 -10.56
CA LEU A 80 20.28 -1.86 -9.84
C LEU A 80 20.88 -0.62 -10.51
N LYS A 81 22.15 -0.67 -10.91
CA LYS A 81 22.81 0.44 -11.61
C LYS A 81 22.15 0.76 -12.95
N ARG A 82 21.80 -0.27 -13.74
CA ARG A 82 21.10 -0.07 -15.01
C ARG A 82 19.66 0.37 -14.82
N PHE A 83 18.98 -0.08 -13.76
CA PHE A 83 17.67 0.42 -13.39
C PHE A 83 17.71 1.92 -13.06
N GLU A 84 18.72 2.38 -12.32
CA GLU A 84 18.94 3.79 -12.01
C GLU A 84 19.11 4.63 -13.28
N GLU A 85 20.00 4.20 -14.18
CA GLU A 85 20.25 4.86 -15.46
C GLU A 85 19.00 4.92 -16.34
N MET A 86 18.23 3.83 -16.39
CA MET A 86 16.96 3.76 -17.13
C MET A 86 15.90 4.67 -16.52
N CYS A 87 15.89 4.85 -15.18
CA CYS A 87 15.02 5.84 -14.53
C CYS A 87 15.40 7.28 -14.88
N ALA A 88 16.69 7.56 -15.11
CA ALA A 88 17.16 8.89 -15.49
C ALA A 88 16.84 9.22 -16.96
N THR A 89 16.96 8.24 -17.86
CA THR A 89 16.84 8.45 -19.31
C THR A 89 15.46 8.15 -19.87
N ALA A 90 14.74 7.16 -19.31
CA ALA A 90 13.48 6.66 -19.84
C ALA A 90 12.44 6.33 -18.73
N ALA A 91 12.31 7.20 -17.73
CA ALA A 91 11.40 7.02 -16.58
C ALA A 91 9.97 6.56 -16.92
N LYS A 92 9.41 7.05 -18.04
CA LYS A 92 8.06 6.66 -18.49
C LYS A 92 7.99 5.19 -18.91
N ALA A 93 9.04 4.68 -19.56
CA ALA A 93 9.12 3.27 -19.95
C ALA A 93 9.22 2.39 -18.70
N VAL A 94 10.10 2.76 -17.76
CA VAL A 94 10.21 2.10 -16.45
C VAL A 94 8.87 2.07 -15.72
N ALA A 95 8.19 3.22 -15.62
CA ALA A 95 6.91 3.33 -14.93
C ALA A 95 5.78 2.53 -15.61
N SER A 96 5.89 2.27 -16.91
CA SER A 96 4.91 1.45 -17.64
C SER A 96 5.11 -0.06 -17.43
N ASP A 97 6.30 -0.49 -17.01
CA ASP A 97 6.63 -1.90 -16.75
C ASP A 97 6.53 -2.22 -15.26
N THR A 98 5.35 -2.66 -14.84
CA THR A 98 5.08 -3.05 -13.45
C THR A 98 5.97 -4.21 -12.98
N LYS A 99 6.31 -5.16 -13.86
CA LYS A 99 7.14 -6.32 -13.48
C LYS A 99 8.58 -5.91 -13.19
N LEU A 100 9.08 -4.93 -13.94
CA LEU A 100 10.38 -4.32 -13.65
C LEU A 100 10.37 -3.62 -12.28
N ILE A 101 9.32 -2.84 -11.99
CA ILE A 101 9.18 -2.18 -10.69
C ILE A 101 9.08 -3.20 -9.54
N GLU A 102 8.32 -4.28 -9.71
CA GLU A 102 8.22 -5.36 -8.71
C GLU A 102 9.57 -6.05 -8.49
N ALA A 103 10.32 -6.33 -9.57
CA ALA A 103 11.66 -6.89 -9.48
C ALA A 103 12.61 -5.96 -8.71
N PHE A 104 12.54 -4.64 -8.96
CA PHE A 104 13.29 -3.63 -8.23
C PHE A 104 12.88 -3.57 -6.75
N ILE A 105 11.57 -3.55 -6.43
CA ILE A 105 11.08 -3.59 -5.04
C ILE A 105 11.61 -4.84 -4.32
N GLY A 106 11.70 -5.97 -5.02
CA GLY A 106 12.30 -7.20 -4.51
C GLY A 106 13.79 -7.08 -4.13
N ARG A 107 14.51 -6.05 -4.60
CA ARG A 107 15.89 -5.75 -4.20
C ARG A 107 15.98 -4.85 -2.98
N LEU A 108 14.95 -4.07 -2.67
CA LEU A 108 14.92 -3.30 -1.43
C LEU A 108 15.07 -4.21 -0.21
N ASN A 109 14.52 -5.43 -0.25
CA ASN A 109 14.63 -6.44 0.81
C ASN A 109 15.39 -7.69 0.35
N ASP A 110 16.51 -7.49 -0.37
CA ASP A 110 17.37 -8.59 -0.84
C ASP A 110 17.95 -9.42 0.32
N ILE A 111 18.19 -10.71 0.06
CA ILE A 111 18.86 -11.61 1.02
C ILE A 111 20.32 -11.22 1.27
N ASN A 112 20.97 -10.60 0.27
CA ASN A 112 22.29 -10.03 0.40
C ASN A 112 22.17 -8.57 0.87
N SER A 113 22.74 -8.27 2.04
CA SER A 113 22.64 -6.93 2.63
C SER A 113 23.24 -5.82 1.77
N LYS A 114 24.31 -6.10 1.01
CA LYS A 114 24.92 -5.11 0.10
C LYS A 114 23.96 -4.75 -1.04
N VAL A 115 23.30 -5.76 -1.62
CA VAL A 115 22.29 -5.54 -2.66
C VAL A 115 21.09 -4.79 -2.10
N SER A 116 20.68 -5.12 -0.87
CA SER A 116 19.55 -4.44 -0.22
C SER A 116 19.85 -2.97 0.07
N LEU A 117 21.04 -2.66 0.57
CA LEU A 117 21.45 -1.28 0.82
C LEU A 117 21.58 -0.48 -0.48
N GLU A 118 22.23 -1.04 -1.50
CA GLU A 118 22.29 -0.44 -2.84
C GLU A 118 20.87 -0.20 -3.38
N GLY A 119 19.94 -1.13 -3.17
CA GLY A 119 18.54 -0.97 -3.55
C GLY A 119 17.87 0.23 -2.90
N LEU A 120 18.14 0.49 -1.61
CA LEU A 120 17.63 1.68 -0.91
C LEU A 120 18.24 2.98 -1.47
N ASP A 121 19.52 2.98 -1.83
CA ASP A 121 20.18 4.14 -2.44
C ASP A 121 19.67 4.39 -3.87
N THR A 122 19.56 3.34 -4.69
CA THR A 122 18.92 3.42 -6.01
C THR A 122 17.48 3.90 -5.92
N TYR A 123 16.71 3.50 -4.89
CA TYR A 123 15.37 4.04 -4.65
C TYR A 123 15.40 5.55 -4.44
N MET A 124 16.32 6.01 -3.59
CA MET A 124 16.48 7.43 -3.30
C MET A 124 16.83 8.26 -4.54
N VAL A 125 17.69 7.72 -5.43
CA VAL A 125 18.10 8.39 -6.68
C VAL A 125 16.98 8.36 -7.73
N SER A 126 16.24 7.26 -7.85
CA SER A 126 15.18 7.10 -8.85
C SER A 126 13.84 7.74 -8.45
N LEU A 127 13.59 7.94 -7.16
CA LEU A 127 12.33 8.49 -6.64
C LEU A 127 11.93 9.84 -7.27
N PRO A 128 12.81 10.84 -7.46
CA PRO A 128 12.45 12.07 -8.17
C PRO A 128 11.82 11.81 -9.54
N SER A 129 12.39 10.90 -10.34
CA SER A 129 11.90 10.55 -11.68
C SER A 129 10.59 9.76 -11.67
N LEU A 130 10.36 8.94 -10.64
CA LEU A 130 9.19 8.04 -10.55
C LEU A 130 8.04 8.59 -9.68
N SER A 131 8.29 9.59 -8.85
CA SER A 131 7.34 10.10 -7.83
C SER A 131 5.97 10.51 -8.41
N LYS A 132 5.98 11.21 -9.55
CA LYS A 132 4.75 11.58 -10.26
C LYS A 132 3.99 10.34 -10.70
N ALA A 133 4.68 9.33 -11.25
CA ALA A 133 4.04 8.11 -11.71
C ALA A 133 3.41 7.31 -10.57
N TYR A 134 4.06 7.23 -9.39
CA TYR A 134 3.44 6.67 -8.18
C TYR A 134 2.16 7.41 -7.75
N SER A 135 2.01 8.68 -8.16
CA SER A 135 0.85 9.52 -7.84
C SER A 135 -0.26 9.47 -8.90
N THR A 136 0.05 9.10 -10.15
CA THR A 136 -0.90 9.19 -11.28
C THR A 136 -1.20 7.85 -11.94
N GLU A 137 -0.24 6.94 -12.03
CA GLU A 137 -0.38 5.70 -12.79
C GLU A 137 -0.99 4.59 -11.93
N ALA A 138 -2.07 3.97 -12.42
CA ALA A 138 -2.82 2.96 -11.67
C ALA A 138 -1.97 1.74 -11.31
N ASN A 139 -1.08 1.31 -12.23
CA ASN A 139 -0.18 0.20 -12.01
C ASN A 139 0.88 0.50 -10.93
N LEU A 140 1.41 1.73 -10.89
CA LEU A 140 2.36 2.10 -9.83
C LEU A 140 1.69 2.31 -8.47
N LYS A 141 0.44 2.78 -8.46
CA LYS A 141 -0.36 2.80 -7.22
C LYS A 141 -0.58 1.41 -6.64
N ALA A 142 -0.75 0.40 -7.49
CA ALA A 142 -0.98 -0.98 -7.06
C ALA A 142 0.21 -1.57 -6.28
N VAL A 143 1.45 -1.16 -6.60
CA VAL A 143 2.66 -1.66 -5.95
C VAL A 143 3.08 -0.83 -4.72
N LEU A 144 2.41 0.29 -4.40
CA LEU A 144 2.77 1.15 -3.27
C LEU A 144 2.77 0.39 -1.93
N ASN A 145 1.81 -0.51 -1.72
CA ASN A 145 1.77 -1.30 -0.49
C ASN A 145 3.01 -2.22 -0.37
N GLN A 146 3.44 -2.85 -1.47
CA GLN A 146 4.64 -3.68 -1.48
C GLN A 146 5.90 -2.84 -1.24
N LEU A 147 5.99 -1.68 -1.90
CA LEU A 147 7.08 -0.72 -1.74
C LEU A 147 7.23 -0.28 -0.28
N ILE A 148 6.15 0.21 0.34
CA ILE A 148 6.18 0.70 1.72
C ILE A 148 6.54 -0.42 2.69
N LEU A 149 6.01 -1.64 2.51
CA LEU A 149 6.37 -2.77 3.37
C LEU A 149 7.85 -3.17 3.23
N ALA A 150 8.41 -3.11 2.01
CA ALA A 150 9.82 -3.39 1.76
C ALA A 150 10.75 -2.33 2.39
N LEU A 151 10.36 -1.05 2.40
CA LEU A 151 11.10 -0.01 3.11
C LEU A 151 10.96 -0.16 4.64
N MET A 152 9.75 -0.45 5.13
CA MET A 152 9.47 -0.60 6.55
C MET A 152 10.23 -1.77 7.20
N SER A 153 10.49 -2.86 6.47
CA SER A 153 11.19 -4.04 7.02
C SER A 153 12.56 -3.67 7.62
N HIS A 154 13.24 -2.69 7.03
CA HIS A 154 14.56 -2.22 7.47
C HIS A 154 14.54 -1.44 8.77
N LEU A 155 13.40 -0.88 9.20
CA LEU A 155 13.32 -0.10 10.44
C LEU A 155 13.67 -0.92 11.68
N SER A 156 13.52 -2.26 11.62
CA SER A 156 13.92 -3.18 12.70
C SER A 156 15.31 -3.82 12.50
N SER A 157 16.06 -3.43 11.48
CA SER A 157 17.40 -3.97 11.19
C SER A 157 18.37 -3.69 12.35
N LYS A 158 19.36 -4.57 12.55
CA LYS A 158 20.48 -4.30 13.47
C LYS A 158 21.49 -3.32 12.87
N SER A 159 21.55 -3.20 11.54
CA SER A 159 22.40 -2.23 10.86
C SER A 159 21.80 -0.83 10.97
N ASP A 160 22.55 0.09 11.58
CA ASP A 160 22.21 1.50 11.67
C ASP A 160 22.04 2.15 10.30
N GLU A 161 22.86 1.74 9.35
CA GLU A 161 22.85 2.26 7.98
C GLU A 161 21.55 1.88 7.28
N HIS A 162 21.17 0.60 7.29
CA HIS A 162 19.86 0.17 6.76
C HIS A 162 18.70 0.91 7.43
N ARG A 163 18.71 1.01 8.76
CA ARG A 163 17.64 1.73 9.49
C ARG A 163 17.54 3.19 9.03
N LYS A 164 18.66 3.93 9.03
CA LYS A 164 18.70 5.36 8.67
C LYS A 164 18.32 5.59 7.21
N THR A 165 18.84 4.80 6.30
CA THR A 165 18.53 4.92 4.86
C THR A 165 17.05 4.62 4.61
N ALA A 166 16.47 3.60 5.25
CA ALA A 166 15.04 3.31 5.13
C ALA A 166 14.13 4.41 5.71
N GLN A 167 14.50 4.99 6.87
CA GLN A 167 13.79 6.14 7.44
C GLN A 167 13.81 7.34 6.48
N LYS A 168 14.96 7.58 5.81
CA LYS A 168 15.10 8.62 4.79
C LYS A 168 14.22 8.31 3.58
N CYS A 169 14.26 7.08 3.06
CA CYS A 169 13.40 6.63 1.96
C CYS A 169 11.94 6.93 2.25
N LEU A 170 11.40 6.42 3.37
CA LEU A 170 10.01 6.61 3.77
C LEU A 170 9.64 8.11 3.92
N SER A 171 10.52 8.90 4.53
CA SER A 171 10.30 10.34 4.70
C SER A 171 10.30 11.11 3.37
N GLU A 172 11.10 10.67 2.40
CA GLU A 172 11.14 11.24 1.06
C GLU A 172 9.92 10.84 0.23
N THR A 173 9.48 9.58 0.37
CA THR A 173 8.28 9.07 -0.29
C THR A 173 7.06 9.94 0.06
N ILE A 174 6.81 10.19 1.34
CA ILE A 174 5.65 10.99 1.78
C ILE A 174 5.71 12.45 1.31
N ARG A 175 6.90 12.99 1.03
CA ARG A 175 7.05 14.37 0.56
C ARG A 175 6.82 14.50 -0.95
N ARG A 176 7.10 13.44 -1.71
CA ARG A 176 7.16 13.48 -3.18
C ARG A 176 5.96 12.83 -3.85
N VAL A 177 5.33 11.85 -3.21
CA VAL A 177 4.16 11.14 -3.74
C VAL A 177 2.90 11.71 -3.13
N ASP A 178 1.86 11.85 -3.93
CA ASP A 178 0.54 12.36 -3.53
C ASP A 178 0.02 11.66 -2.24
N PRO A 179 -0.33 12.42 -1.19
CA PRO A 179 -0.74 11.85 0.09
C PRO A 179 -1.97 10.94 0.01
N ALA A 180 -2.93 11.26 -0.87
CA ALA A 180 -4.16 10.47 -1.00
C ALA A 180 -3.85 9.07 -1.57
N SER A 181 -2.89 8.99 -2.50
CA SER A 181 -2.42 7.74 -3.10
C SER A 181 -1.58 6.89 -2.13
N LEU A 182 -0.78 7.53 -1.25
CA LEU A 182 0.03 6.83 -0.25
C LEU A 182 -0.72 6.35 0.99
N SER A 183 -1.77 7.08 1.41
CA SER A 183 -2.47 6.85 2.67
C SER A 183 -2.86 5.38 2.91
N PRO A 184 -3.42 4.63 1.95
CA PRO A 184 -3.75 3.22 2.14
C PRO A 184 -2.52 2.34 2.45
N ALA A 185 -1.41 2.56 1.74
CA ALA A 185 -0.18 1.78 1.89
C ALA A 185 0.51 2.06 3.23
N ILE A 186 0.63 3.33 3.60
CA ILE A 186 1.22 3.73 4.89
C ILE A 186 0.35 3.23 6.04
N ALA A 187 -0.98 3.37 5.96
CA ALA A 187 -1.88 2.87 6.99
C ALA A 187 -1.79 1.35 7.17
N ALA A 188 -1.74 0.59 6.07
CA ALA A 188 -1.57 -0.87 6.12
C ALA A 188 -0.23 -1.27 6.75
N ALA A 189 0.85 -0.58 6.39
CA ALA A 189 2.17 -0.78 6.98
C ALA A 189 2.19 -0.43 8.48
N THR A 190 1.62 0.71 8.87
CA THR A 190 1.51 1.13 10.28
C THR A 190 0.76 0.12 11.14
N ARG A 191 -0.32 -0.50 10.64
CA ARG A 191 -1.00 -1.60 11.35
C ARG A 191 -0.08 -2.81 11.53
N LYS A 192 0.62 -3.23 10.47
CA LYS A 192 1.54 -4.40 10.49
C LYS A 192 2.85 -4.17 11.24
N ALA A 193 3.22 -2.93 11.51
CA ALA A 193 4.48 -2.58 12.15
C ALA A 193 4.66 -3.30 13.50
N ASN A 194 5.84 -3.88 13.73
CA ASN A 194 6.20 -4.46 15.02
C ASN A 194 6.63 -3.39 16.04
N ILE A 195 6.93 -3.79 17.27
CA ILE A 195 7.31 -2.88 18.38
C ILE A 195 8.46 -1.91 18.03
N LYS A 196 9.44 -2.34 17.22
CA LYS A 196 10.58 -1.50 16.81
C LYS A 196 10.24 -0.55 15.65
N GLN A 197 9.25 -0.90 14.84
CA GLN A 197 8.84 -0.14 13.65
C GLN A 197 7.74 0.86 13.99
N LYS A 198 6.85 0.50 14.93
CA LYS A 198 5.61 1.22 15.25
C LYS A 198 5.85 2.70 15.59
N PRO A 199 6.85 3.09 16.41
CA PRO A 199 7.03 4.50 16.75
C PRO A 199 7.29 5.37 15.51
N PHE A 200 8.20 4.93 14.65
CA PHE A 200 8.50 5.65 13.40
C PHE A 200 7.29 5.68 12.46
N MET A 201 6.59 4.56 12.30
CA MET A 201 5.44 4.46 11.39
C MET A 201 4.24 5.31 11.84
N LEU A 202 3.99 5.42 13.15
CA LEU A 202 2.96 6.32 13.69
C LEU A 202 3.31 7.79 13.39
N ASN A 203 4.57 8.19 13.62
CA ASN A 203 5.01 9.55 13.35
C ASN A 203 5.01 9.90 11.86
N LEU A 204 5.44 8.96 11.01
CA LEU A 204 5.36 9.12 9.55
C LEU A 204 3.90 9.26 9.09
N PHE A 205 3.00 8.44 9.63
CA PHE A 205 1.60 8.48 9.26
C PHE A 205 0.90 9.75 9.76
N ASN A 206 1.28 10.25 10.95
CA ASN A 206 0.81 11.54 11.45
C ASN A 206 1.16 12.68 10.47
N ARG A 207 2.42 12.74 10.02
CA ARG A 207 2.87 13.72 9.02
C ARG A 207 2.09 13.63 7.71
N LEU A 208 1.84 12.41 7.23
CA LEU A 208 1.02 12.18 6.04
C LEU A 208 -0.42 12.69 6.23
N ASN A 209 -1.01 12.45 7.40
CA ASN A 209 -2.36 12.90 7.72
C ASN A 209 -2.45 14.43 7.72
N VAL A 210 -1.44 15.13 8.26
CA VAL A 210 -1.37 16.60 8.19
C VAL A 210 -1.37 17.11 6.75
N MET A 211 -0.66 16.44 5.84
CA MET A 211 -0.63 16.81 4.42
C MET A 211 -1.95 16.50 3.70
N LEU A 212 -2.65 15.43 4.09
CA LEU A 212 -3.88 14.96 3.43
C LEU A 212 -5.15 15.65 3.94
N TYR A 213 -5.21 15.98 5.23
CA TYR A 213 -6.42 16.47 5.89
C TYR A 213 -7.05 17.70 5.23
N PRO A 214 -6.29 18.72 4.76
CA PRO A 214 -6.88 19.90 4.12
C PRO A 214 -7.71 19.59 2.86
N THR A 215 -7.43 18.46 2.20
CA THR A 215 -8.11 18.08 0.95
C THR A 215 -9.05 16.88 1.10
N LYS A 216 -8.78 15.99 2.06
CA LYS A 216 -9.53 14.73 2.28
C LYS A 216 -9.71 14.43 3.78
N PRO A 217 -10.37 15.30 4.57
CA PRO A 217 -10.47 15.14 6.02
C PRO A 217 -11.17 13.83 6.42
N LYS A 218 -12.25 13.48 5.71
CA LYS A 218 -12.99 12.23 5.95
C LYS A 218 -12.18 10.98 5.66
N GLN A 219 -11.29 11.03 4.67
CA GLN A 219 -10.38 9.91 4.40
C GLN A 219 -9.40 9.72 5.57
N VAL A 220 -8.86 10.82 6.10
CA VAL A 220 -7.96 10.75 7.27
C VAL A 220 -8.70 10.18 8.48
N GLU A 221 -9.88 10.69 8.81
CA GLU A 221 -10.68 10.18 9.95
C GLU A 221 -10.92 8.67 9.84
N VAL A 222 -11.44 8.20 8.70
CA VAL A 222 -11.79 6.78 8.48
C VAL A 222 -10.57 5.85 8.53
N VAL A 223 -9.39 6.33 8.15
CA VAL A 223 -8.19 5.48 8.10
C VAL A 223 -7.36 5.57 9.39
N ALA A 224 -7.24 6.76 9.98
CA ALA A 224 -6.37 7.00 11.12
C ALA A 224 -6.99 6.62 12.47
N LEU A 225 -8.30 6.84 12.66
CA LEU A 225 -8.96 6.54 13.92
C LEU A 225 -8.96 5.05 14.25
N PRO A 226 -9.25 4.11 13.32
CA PRO A 226 -9.13 2.68 13.61
C PRO A 226 -7.72 2.27 14.09
N ILE A 227 -6.67 2.90 13.54
CA ILE A 227 -5.28 2.63 13.96
C ILE A 227 -5.04 3.14 15.39
N LEU A 228 -5.53 4.33 15.74
CA LEU A 228 -5.46 4.84 17.11
C LEU A 228 -6.18 3.90 18.08
N TRP A 229 -7.39 3.44 17.73
CA TRP A 229 -8.17 2.53 18.56
C TRP A 229 -7.45 1.19 18.77
N GLU A 230 -6.90 0.62 17.70
CA GLU A 230 -6.11 -0.61 17.77
C GLU A 230 -4.89 -0.45 18.70
N CYS A 231 -4.13 0.63 18.56
CA CYS A 231 -2.98 0.91 19.43
C CYS A 231 -3.38 1.05 20.91
N LEU A 232 -4.48 1.73 21.22
CA LEU A 232 -5.00 1.84 22.58
C LEU A 232 -5.50 0.49 23.11
N LYS A 233 -6.02 -0.38 22.24
CA LYS A 233 -6.47 -1.73 22.60
C LYS A 233 -5.32 -2.67 22.94
N THR A 234 -4.20 -2.56 22.23
CA THR A 234 -2.96 -3.30 22.48
C THR A 234 -2.23 -2.81 23.74
N GLY A 235 -2.34 -1.52 24.05
CA GLY A 235 -1.72 -0.90 25.22
C GLY A 235 -0.35 -0.27 24.96
N VAL A 236 0.18 0.42 25.97
CA VAL A 236 1.35 1.32 25.86
C VAL A 236 2.47 0.98 26.86
N ALA A 237 2.79 -0.31 27.01
CA ALA A 237 3.80 -0.77 27.97
C ALA A 237 5.22 -0.26 27.64
N ASP A 238 5.52 -0.10 26.36
CA ASP A 238 6.79 0.43 25.87
C ASP A 238 6.77 1.96 25.83
N SER A 239 7.81 2.60 26.36
CA SER A 239 7.87 4.06 26.50
C SER A 239 7.99 4.79 25.15
N GLU A 240 8.67 4.20 24.17
CA GLU A 240 8.77 4.77 22.82
C GLU A 240 7.45 4.67 22.08
N ILE A 241 6.75 3.53 22.19
CA ILE A 241 5.38 3.39 21.67
C ILE A 241 4.46 4.40 22.35
N LYS A 242 4.52 4.53 23.67
CA LYS A 242 3.67 5.48 24.40
C LYS A 242 3.87 6.91 23.89
N LYS A 243 5.13 7.33 23.72
CA LYS A 243 5.47 8.65 23.18
C LYS A 243 4.93 8.85 21.77
N ALA A 244 5.16 7.90 20.87
CA ALA A 244 4.67 8.00 19.49
C ALA A 244 3.14 7.97 19.41
N LEU A 245 2.47 7.20 20.28
CA LEU A 245 1.01 7.19 20.35
C LEU A 245 0.45 8.50 20.90
N THR A 246 1.11 9.12 21.89
CA THR A 246 0.80 10.47 22.35
C THR A 246 0.90 11.47 21.19
N GLU A 247 2.02 11.48 20.46
CA GLU A 247 2.22 12.38 19.32
C GLU A 247 1.18 12.16 18.21
N PHE A 248 0.83 10.90 17.93
CA PHE A 248 -0.22 10.54 16.97
C PHE A 248 -1.59 11.02 17.41
N ALA A 249 -1.97 10.78 18.68
CA ALA A 249 -3.26 11.22 19.22
C ALA A 249 -3.38 12.75 19.22
N LYS A 250 -2.33 13.46 19.65
CA LYS A 250 -2.27 14.93 19.61
C LYS A 250 -2.37 15.47 18.19
N GLY A 251 -1.65 14.86 17.23
CA GLY A 251 -1.78 15.23 15.83
C GLY A 251 -3.20 15.04 15.29
N LEU A 252 -3.93 14.00 15.70
CA LEU A 252 -5.34 13.86 15.34
C LEU A 252 -6.23 14.91 16.01
N VAL A 253 -5.97 15.30 17.27
CA VAL A 253 -6.65 16.42 17.92
C VAL A 253 -6.44 17.71 17.15
N ASP A 254 -5.22 18.00 16.71
CA ASP A 254 -4.89 19.21 15.93
C ASP A 254 -5.65 19.26 14.59
N LEU A 255 -5.94 18.09 14.01
CA LEU A 255 -6.63 18.00 12.72
C LEU A 255 -8.15 18.07 12.85
N MET A 256 -8.77 17.32 13.76
CA MET A 256 -10.24 17.18 13.82
C MET A 256 -10.89 17.78 15.08
N GLY A 257 -10.09 18.21 16.04
CA GLY A 257 -10.53 18.76 17.33
C GLY A 257 -10.75 17.68 18.41
N GLU A 258 -10.43 18.05 19.64
CA GLU A 258 -10.51 17.17 20.81
C GLU A 258 -11.93 16.60 21.02
N ARG A 259 -12.96 17.46 20.93
CA ARG A 259 -14.35 17.03 21.13
C ARG A 259 -14.76 15.94 20.14
N VAL A 260 -14.44 16.12 18.86
CA VAL A 260 -14.76 15.15 17.81
C VAL A 260 -14.05 13.82 18.05
N LEU A 261 -12.77 13.88 18.45
CA LEU A 261 -12.00 12.68 18.76
C LEU A 261 -12.59 11.90 19.95
N LEU A 262 -12.94 12.59 21.03
CA LEU A 262 -13.50 11.96 22.24
C LEU A 262 -14.92 11.43 22.02
N ASP A 263 -15.73 12.12 21.22
CA ASP A 263 -17.07 11.66 20.84
C ASP A 263 -16.98 10.33 20.08
N GLN A 264 -16.07 10.23 19.09
CA GLN A 264 -15.86 8.97 18.36
C GLN A 264 -15.24 7.87 19.23
N ALA A 265 -14.29 8.21 20.10
CA ALA A 265 -13.70 7.27 21.04
C ALA A 265 -14.76 6.62 21.96
N SER A 266 -15.82 7.35 22.31
CA SER A 266 -16.91 6.85 23.17
C SER A 266 -17.69 5.70 22.55
N MET A 267 -17.67 5.58 21.22
CA MET A 267 -18.35 4.50 20.48
C MET A 267 -17.45 3.26 20.30
N GLU A 268 -16.13 3.43 20.39
CA GLU A 268 -15.13 2.43 19.95
C GLU A 268 -14.28 1.85 21.10
N LEU A 269 -14.20 2.54 22.23
CA LEU A 269 -13.34 2.22 23.38
C LEU A 269 -14.12 2.03 24.67
N ASP A 270 -13.64 1.13 25.53
CA ASP A 270 -14.11 1.01 26.91
C ASP A 270 -13.64 2.18 27.80
N PRO A 271 -14.26 2.40 28.98
CA PRO A 271 -13.92 3.51 29.87
C PRO A 271 -12.46 3.57 30.34
N SER A 272 -11.72 2.45 30.37
CA SER A 272 -10.31 2.46 30.75
C SER A 272 -9.43 3.01 29.63
N ARG A 273 -9.67 2.55 28.39
CA ARG A 273 -8.95 2.98 27.19
C ARG A 273 -9.27 4.41 26.81
N ARG A 274 -10.51 4.85 27.05
CA ARG A 274 -10.89 6.26 26.93
C ARG A 274 -10.11 7.15 27.90
N ARG A 275 -10.03 6.79 29.18
CA ARG A 275 -9.23 7.54 30.17
C ARG A 275 -7.75 7.56 29.81
N LEU A 276 -7.22 6.46 29.25
CA LEU A 276 -5.87 6.45 28.69
C LEU A 276 -5.73 7.49 27.57
N LEU A 277 -6.62 7.50 26.57
CA LEU A 277 -6.60 8.49 25.50
C LEU A 277 -6.63 9.93 26.05
N GLU A 278 -7.56 10.23 26.97
CA GLU A 278 -7.65 11.54 27.63
C GLU A 278 -6.34 11.93 28.32
N SER A 279 -5.63 10.97 28.94
CA SER A 279 -4.31 11.22 29.54
C SER A 279 -3.19 11.45 28.52
N LEU A 280 -3.31 10.88 27.32
CA LEU A 280 -2.31 11.03 26.26
C LEU A 280 -2.44 12.37 25.54
N ILE A 281 -3.65 12.92 25.43
CA ILE A 281 -3.90 14.18 24.68
C ILE A 281 -3.82 15.45 25.53
N ARG A 282 -3.89 15.33 26.87
CA ARG A 282 -3.58 16.41 27.81
C ARG A 282 -2.08 16.75 27.84
#